data_AF-A0A3M6YF01-F1
#
_entry.id   AF-A0A3M6YF01-F1
#
_cell.length_a   1.000
_cell.length_b   1.000
_cell.length_c   1.000
_cell.angle_alpha   90.00
_cell.angle_beta   90.00
_cell.angle_gamma   90.00
#
_symmetry.space_group_name_H-M   'P 1'
#
loop_
_entity.id
_entity.type
_entity.pdbx_description
1 polymer ?
#
loop_
_entity_poly.entity_id
_entity_poly.type
_entity_poly.pdbx_seq_one_letter_code
_entity_poly.pdbx_strand_id
1 'polypeptide(L)'
;MESIATIKGDLSNITAPPFVLADKSTTEFPRYWIEHPDLFTAPAQEHSAEARILAVLKWFLSSLRGQQYAGRDPSDGVKKPLNAFLGELFLGECGREGEECRLVSEQVSHHPPVTACYLWNEKHGVRAEGYTRQEITFSGSVNIQQIGHAIMHIDEFDEDYLIPLPNVKVKGILTGGPYPELGGTYHIISSTGYVAEIDFTGKGALGMGGSKNHVAAHVYGPDDSKRKRALYTAEGSWSESFVVKDGDGNQVDSYDVSSAPSSEFRTAPLDHQDAWESRKAWHPVIDSIHSGNMQGVADNKSVLENAQREMRKRSDTSEEAWEAVFFNKQKDNAVAQKLLSVVGESFDPMETCGAWKFDAHGAAKLGRPWRGNLIPYGDH
;
A
#
# COMPACT_ATOMS: atom_id res chain seq x y z
N MET A 1 15.51 -25.55 5.39
CA MET A 1 15.52 -24.51 6.45
C MET A 1 16.92 -24.02 6.82
N GLU A 2 18.00 -24.62 6.32
CA GLU A 2 19.38 -24.18 6.62
C GLU A 2 19.77 -22.80 6.04
N SER A 3 19.03 -22.28 5.05
CA SER A 3 19.35 -21.00 4.39
C SER A 3 18.92 -19.75 5.17
N ILE A 4 17.98 -19.84 6.13
CA ILE A 4 17.41 -18.65 6.80
C ILE A 4 18.21 -18.26 8.05
N ALA A 5 18.91 -19.21 8.69
CA ALA A 5 19.59 -18.99 9.97
C ALA A 5 20.89 -18.17 9.87
N THR A 6 21.43 -17.97 8.66
CA THR A 6 22.73 -17.30 8.44
C THR A 6 22.62 -15.88 7.88
N ILE A 7 21.41 -15.40 7.61
CA ILE A 7 21.19 -14.11 6.94
C ILE A 7 21.09 -13.01 8.00
N LYS A 8 22.10 -12.13 8.07
CA LYS A 8 21.99 -10.79 8.64
C LYS A 8 22.15 -9.80 7.49
N GLY A 9 21.16 -8.95 7.22
CA GLY A 9 21.26 -7.93 6.16
C GLY A 9 19.94 -7.62 5.45
N ASP A 10 20.06 -6.91 4.31
CA ASP A 10 18.98 -6.55 3.40
C ASP A 10 18.41 -7.79 2.69
N LEU A 11 17.11 -8.00 2.84
CA LEU A 11 16.36 -9.14 2.29
C LEU A 11 15.78 -8.89 0.88
N SER A 12 15.79 -7.65 0.40
CA SER A 12 15.21 -7.27 -0.89
C SER A 12 15.78 -8.13 -2.04
N ASN A 13 17.08 -8.44 -1.95
CA ASN A 13 17.86 -9.18 -2.93
C ASN A 13 17.97 -10.69 -2.68
N ILE A 14 17.34 -11.23 -1.63
CA ILE A 14 17.45 -12.65 -1.29
C ILE A 14 16.41 -13.46 -2.08
N THR A 15 16.90 -14.43 -2.84
CA THR A 15 16.07 -15.37 -3.59
C THR A 15 15.36 -16.30 -2.60
N ALA A 16 14.07 -16.07 -2.41
CA ALA A 16 13.24 -16.92 -1.57
C ALA A 16 12.88 -18.19 -2.36
N PRO A 17 12.75 -19.37 -1.71
CA PRO A 17 12.31 -20.58 -2.39
C PRO A 17 10.97 -20.35 -3.11
N PRO A 18 10.77 -20.86 -4.34
CA PRO A 18 9.56 -20.55 -5.12
C PRO A 18 8.23 -20.83 -4.42
N PHE A 19 8.16 -21.81 -3.50
CA PHE A 19 6.95 -22.11 -2.74
C PHE A 19 6.51 -21.00 -1.76
N VAL A 20 7.41 -20.09 -1.37
CA VAL A 20 7.09 -18.94 -0.52
C VAL A 20 6.70 -17.68 -1.30
N LEU A 21 6.73 -17.74 -2.63
CA LEU A 21 6.36 -16.60 -3.49
C LEU A 21 4.84 -16.49 -3.64
N ALA A 22 4.37 -15.26 -3.61
CA ALA A 22 3.02 -14.91 -4.03
C ALA A 22 2.97 -14.76 -5.55
N ASP A 23 1.75 -14.80 -6.09
CA ASP A 23 1.43 -14.58 -7.49
C ASP A 23 1.14 -13.11 -7.81
N LYS A 24 1.51 -12.18 -6.91
CA LYS A 24 1.24 -10.75 -7.04
C LYS A 24 2.52 -9.96 -6.88
N SER A 25 2.68 -8.95 -7.71
CA SER A 25 3.73 -7.96 -7.54
C SER A 25 3.38 -6.92 -6.48
N THR A 26 4.39 -6.26 -5.92
CA THR A 26 4.20 -5.12 -5.00
C THR A 26 3.41 -3.98 -5.63
N THR A 27 3.45 -3.79 -6.95
CA THR A 27 2.62 -2.79 -7.66
C THR A 27 1.12 -3.07 -7.56
N GLU A 28 0.70 -4.30 -7.26
CA GLU A 28 -0.72 -4.66 -7.11
C GLU A 28 -1.27 -4.33 -5.72
N PHE A 29 -0.41 -4.12 -4.72
CA PHE A 29 -0.85 -3.97 -3.32
C PHE A 29 -1.74 -2.74 -3.10
N PRO A 30 -1.47 -1.58 -3.72
CA PRO A 30 -2.35 -0.41 -3.58
C PRO A 30 -3.84 -0.66 -3.86
N ARG A 31 -4.21 -1.73 -4.58
CA ARG A 31 -5.62 -2.08 -4.82
C ARG A 31 -6.43 -2.37 -3.56
N TYR A 32 -5.78 -2.82 -2.48
CA TYR A 32 -6.47 -3.16 -1.24
C TYR A 32 -7.02 -1.93 -0.52
N TRP A 33 -6.49 -0.73 -0.81
CA TRP A 33 -7.05 0.53 -0.30
C TRP A 33 -8.43 0.86 -0.89
N ILE A 34 -8.85 0.21 -1.98
CA ILE A 34 -10.17 0.42 -2.59
C ILE A 34 -10.99 -0.87 -2.65
N GLU A 35 -10.59 -1.94 -1.94
CA GLU A 35 -11.33 -3.21 -1.96
C GLU A 35 -12.74 -3.10 -1.35
N HIS A 36 -12.97 -2.05 -0.56
CA HIS A 36 -14.28 -1.63 -0.04
C HIS A 36 -14.62 -0.22 -0.58
N PRO A 37 -15.17 -0.10 -1.81
CA PRO A 37 -15.51 1.19 -2.44
C PRO A 37 -16.46 2.04 -1.61
N ASP A 38 -17.38 1.41 -0.88
CA ASP A 38 -18.31 2.05 0.05
C ASP A 38 -17.56 2.76 1.18
N LEU A 39 -16.53 2.13 1.77
CA LEU A 39 -15.70 2.78 2.79
C LEU A 39 -14.79 3.86 2.21
N PHE A 40 -14.18 3.62 1.05
CA PHE A 40 -13.30 4.61 0.42
C PHE A 40 -14.05 5.91 0.09
N THR A 41 -15.31 5.80 -0.34
CA THR A 41 -16.14 6.95 -0.73
C THR A 41 -16.98 7.53 0.41
N ALA A 42 -17.12 6.80 1.53
CA ALA A 42 -17.94 7.23 2.67
C ALA A 42 -17.64 8.65 3.19
N PRO A 43 -16.37 9.12 3.29
CA PRO A 43 -16.09 10.47 3.75
C PRO A 43 -16.74 11.58 2.89
N ALA A 44 -16.99 11.35 1.60
CA ALA A 44 -17.69 12.35 0.77
C ALA A 44 -19.18 12.50 1.13
N GLN A 45 -19.77 11.52 1.82
CA GLN A 45 -21.18 11.51 2.20
C GLN A 45 -21.44 12.13 3.58
N GLU A 46 -20.38 12.49 4.32
CA GLU A 46 -20.48 12.98 5.70
C GLU A 46 -20.46 14.51 5.76
N HIS A 47 -21.45 15.08 6.45
CA HIS A 47 -21.68 16.53 6.44
C HIS A 47 -20.72 17.33 7.35
N SER A 48 -20.21 16.74 8.42
CA SER A 48 -19.30 17.41 9.36
C SER A 48 -17.85 16.90 9.20
N ALA A 49 -16.87 17.78 9.39
CA ALA A 49 -15.45 17.40 9.38
C ALA A 49 -15.13 16.31 10.43
N GLU A 50 -15.82 16.36 11.57
CA GLU A 50 -15.75 15.35 12.63
C GLU A 50 -16.19 13.96 12.16
N ALA A 51 -17.34 13.86 11.47
CA ALA A 51 -17.82 12.61 10.92
C ALA A 51 -16.92 12.11 9.77
N ARG A 52 -16.40 13.04 8.94
CA ARG A 52 -15.49 12.70 7.85
C ARG A 52 -14.18 12.08 8.32
N ILE A 53 -13.50 12.66 9.32
CA ILE A 53 -12.25 12.04 9.81
C ILE A 53 -12.52 10.66 10.43
N LEU A 54 -13.67 10.45 11.06
CA LEU A 54 -14.04 9.14 11.57
C LEU A 54 -14.27 8.12 10.43
N ALA A 55 -14.91 8.54 9.34
CA ALA A 55 -15.07 7.72 8.14
C ALA A 55 -13.71 7.39 7.48
N VAL A 56 -12.79 8.36 7.39
CA VAL A 56 -11.42 8.14 6.89
C VAL A 56 -10.66 7.16 7.78
N LEU A 57 -10.77 7.28 9.11
CA LEU A 57 -10.18 6.34 10.06
C LEU A 57 -10.74 4.92 9.86
N LYS A 58 -12.07 4.79 9.74
CA LYS A 58 -12.72 3.50 9.50
C LYS A 58 -12.26 2.86 8.20
N TRP A 59 -12.19 3.63 7.11
CA TRP A 59 -11.66 3.17 5.82
C TRP A 59 -10.21 2.68 5.94
N PHE A 60 -9.34 3.49 6.56
CA PHE A 60 -7.94 3.15 6.75
C PHE A 60 -7.78 1.83 7.51
N LEU A 61 -8.42 1.70 8.69
CA LEU A 61 -8.32 0.50 9.52
C LEU A 61 -8.87 -0.75 8.82
N SER A 62 -9.98 -0.60 8.10
CA SER A 62 -10.63 -1.71 7.39
C SER A 62 -9.80 -2.23 6.22
N SER A 63 -9.01 -1.36 5.58
CA SER A 63 -8.14 -1.72 4.44
C SER A 63 -6.86 -2.46 4.86
N LEU A 64 -6.47 -2.40 6.14
CA LEU A 64 -5.20 -2.97 6.61
C LEU A 64 -5.14 -4.48 6.45
N ARG A 65 -6.26 -5.21 6.62
CA ARG A 65 -6.27 -6.67 6.45
C ARG A 65 -5.89 -7.06 5.03
N GLY A 66 -6.56 -6.51 4.01
CA GLY A 66 -6.23 -6.76 2.61
C GLY A 66 -4.80 -6.34 2.29
N GLN A 67 -4.40 -5.15 2.75
CA GLN A 67 -3.07 -4.59 2.51
C GLN A 67 -1.94 -5.48 3.07
N GLN A 68 -2.08 -5.99 4.30
CA GLN A 68 -1.02 -6.74 4.96
C GLN A 68 -1.00 -8.24 4.62
N TYR A 69 -2.15 -8.83 4.29
CA TYR A 69 -2.24 -10.23 3.86
C TYR A 69 -2.26 -10.38 2.34
N ALA A 70 -2.22 -9.29 1.58
CA ALA A 70 -2.37 -9.27 0.13
C ALA A 70 -3.61 -10.07 -0.34
N GLY A 71 -4.75 -9.83 0.32
CA GLY A 71 -6.03 -10.49 0.07
C GLY A 71 -6.05 -12.00 0.36
N ARG A 72 -5.01 -12.57 0.97
CA ARG A 72 -4.96 -13.99 1.36
C ARG A 72 -5.74 -14.23 2.64
N ASP A 73 -6.20 -15.46 2.82
CA ASP A 73 -6.71 -15.89 4.11
C ASP A 73 -5.56 -15.89 5.14
N PRO A 74 -5.75 -15.35 6.35
CA PRO A 74 -4.72 -15.37 7.39
C PRO A 74 -4.18 -16.76 7.73
N SER A 75 -4.97 -17.82 7.53
CA SER A 75 -4.55 -19.21 7.74
C SER A 75 -3.54 -19.71 6.70
N ASP A 76 -3.53 -19.12 5.50
CA ASP A 76 -2.55 -19.43 4.45
C ASP A 76 -1.17 -18.78 4.70
N GLY A 77 -1.10 -17.88 5.68
CA GLY A 77 0.07 -17.07 5.97
C GLY A 77 0.43 -16.06 4.87
N VAL A 78 1.42 -15.22 5.17
CA VAL A 78 1.95 -14.27 4.18
C VAL A 78 3.00 -14.93 3.28
N LYS A 79 2.99 -14.50 2.02
CA LYS A 79 3.97 -14.91 1.01
C LYS A 79 4.76 -13.70 0.53
N LYS A 80 5.99 -13.92 0.07
CA LYS A 80 6.83 -12.86 -0.50
C LYS A 80 6.24 -12.44 -1.86
N PRO A 81 5.85 -11.17 -2.06
CA PRO A 81 5.40 -10.70 -3.38
C PRO A 81 6.52 -10.77 -4.41
N LEU A 82 6.14 -10.72 -5.69
CA LEU A 82 7.10 -10.48 -6.77
C LEU A 82 7.67 -9.07 -6.57
N ASN A 83 9.00 -8.95 -6.65
CA ASN A 83 9.67 -7.66 -6.52
C ASN A 83 9.43 -6.87 -7.80
N ALA A 84 8.73 -5.75 -7.71
CA ALA A 84 8.44 -4.94 -8.88
C ALA A 84 9.71 -4.46 -9.61
N PHE A 85 9.69 -4.55 -10.94
CA PHE A 85 10.76 -4.01 -11.77
C PHE A 85 10.52 -2.53 -12.08
N LEU A 86 11.58 -1.80 -12.43
CA LEU A 86 11.49 -0.36 -12.71
C LEU A 86 10.47 -0.10 -13.84
N GLY A 87 9.51 0.77 -13.60
CA GLY A 87 8.44 1.12 -14.54
C GLY A 87 7.33 0.10 -14.71
N GLU A 88 7.29 -0.95 -13.88
CA GLU A 88 6.16 -1.86 -13.83
C GLU A 88 4.86 -1.12 -13.48
N LEU A 89 3.78 -1.46 -14.17
CA LEU A 89 2.48 -0.79 -14.05
C LEU A 89 1.41 -1.75 -13.52
N PHE A 90 0.47 -1.25 -12.74
CA PHE A 90 -0.76 -1.98 -12.42
C PHE A 90 -1.96 -1.04 -12.45
N LEU A 91 -2.94 -1.37 -13.29
CA LEU A 91 -4.14 -0.59 -13.48
C LEU A 91 -5.37 -1.47 -13.36
N GLY A 92 -6.45 -0.90 -12.84
CA GLY A 92 -7.72 -1.58 -12.76
C GLY A 92 -8.75 -0.83 -11.95
N GLU A 93 -9.82 -1.53 -11.63
CA GLU A 93 -10.99 -0.95 -10.99
C GLU A 93 -11.75 -1.98 -10.16
N CYS A 94 -12.60 -1.49 -9.26
CA CYS A 94 -13.53 -2.29 -8.50
C CYS A 94 -14.80 -1.47 -8.20
N GLY A 95 -15.82 -2.15 -7.67
CA GLY A 95 -17.10 -1.52 -7.37
C GLY A 95 -18.10 -1.62 -8.51
N ARG A 96 -19.21 -0.89 -8.37
CA ARG A 96 -20.38 -0.95 -9.24
C ARG A 96 -20.17 -0.14 -10.51
N GLU A 97 -20.82 -0.58 -11.59
CA GLU A 97 -20.79 0.13 -12.87
C GLU A 97 -21.27 1.59 -12.71
N GLY A 98 -20.47 2.55 -13.18
CA GLY A 98 -20.72 3.98 -13.06
C GLY A 98 -20.38 4.60 -11.70
N GLU A 99 -19.88 3.82 -10.74
CA GLU A 99 -19.36 4.29 -9.45
C GLU A 99 -18.01 3.63 -9.10
N GLU A 100 -17.23 3.26 -10.11
CA GLU A 100 -16.02 2.48 -9.91
C GLU A 100 -14.97 3.28 -9.13
N CYS A 101 -14.32 2.60 -8.19
CA CYS A 101 -13.02 3.04 -7.70
C CYS A 101 -11.96 2.50 -8.65
N ARG A 102 -11.06 3.38 -9.10
CA ARG A 102 -10.02 3.08 -10.07
C ARG A 102 -8.65 3.27 -9.44
N LEU A 103 -7.67 2.54 -9.97
CA LEU A 103 -6.28 2.57 -9.53
C LEU A 103 -5.34 2.65 -10.74
N VAL A 104 -4.29 3.44 -10.59
CA VAL A 104 -3.03 3.28 -11.31
C VAL A 104 -1.88 3.23 -10.31
N SER A 105 -0.98 2.27 -10.49
CA SER A 105 0.20 2.05 -9.67
C SER A 105 1.41 1.88 -10.58
N GLU A 106 2.54 2.48 -10.23
CA GLU A 106 3.77 2.44 -11.00
C GLU A 106 4.98 2.26 -10.07
N GLN A 107 5.89 1.37 -10.46
CA GLN A 107 7.20 1.25 -9.82
C GLN A 107 8.12 2.36 -10.34
N VAL A 108 8.12 3.50 -9.66
CA VAL A 108 8.83 4.72 -10.07
C VAL A 108 10.34 4.71 -9.77
N SER A 109 10.80 3.76 -8.94
CA SER A 109 12.21 3.52 -8.64
C SER A 109 12.41 2.06 -8.22
N HIS A 110 13.56 1.46 -8.51
CA HIS A 110 13.95 0.10 -8.17
C HIS A 110 15.12 0.05 -7.17
N HIS A 111 16.05 1.01 -7.22
CA HIS A 111 17.17 1.10 -6.28
C HIS A 111 17.34 2.53 -5.70
N PRO A 112 16.66 2.85 -4.57
CA PRO A 112 15.79 1.99 -3.76
C PRO A 112 14.41 1.73 -4.39
N PRO A 113 13.67 0.68 -3.97
CA PRO A 113 12.36 0.37 -4.52
C PRO A 113 11.31 1.39 -4.03
N VAL A 114 10.68 2.10 -4.96
CA VAL A 114 9.57 3.03 -4.69
C VAL A 114 8.40 2.70 -5.62
N THR A 115 7.23 2.49 -5.02
CA THR A 115 5.96 2.34 -5.75
C THR A 115 5.11 3.57 -5.49
N ALA A 116 4.62 4.22 -6.55
CA ALA A 116 3.63 5.31 -6.47
C ALA A 116 2.27 4.80 -6.94
N CYS A 117 1.20 5.35 -6.38
CA CYS A 117 -0.17 5.01 -6.77
C CYS A 117 -1.10 6.23 -6.74
N TYR A 118 -2.16 6.14 -7.54
CA TYR A 118 -3.28 7.06 -7.58
C TYR A 118 -4.57 6.25 -7.63
N LEU A 119 -5.46 6.55 -6.69
CA LEU A 119 -6.76 5.92 -6.45
C LEU A 119 -7.83 6.98 -6.60
N TRP A 120 -8.93 6.71 -7.29
CA TRP A 120 -10.01 7.69 -7.38
C TRP A 120 -11.38 7.09 -7.64
N ASN A 121 -12.40 7.83 -7.23
CA ASN A 121 -13.79 7.64 -7.58
C ASN A 121 -14.33 8.95 -8.15
N GLU A 122 -14.64 8.98 -9.44
CA GLU A 122 -15.07 10.20 -10.14
C GLU A 122 -16.44 10.68 -9.68
N LYS A 123 -17.35 9.75 -9.38
CA LYS A 123 -18.73 10.07 -9.01
C LYS A 123 -18.83 10.77 -7.66
N HIS A 124 -18.07 10.28 -6.69
CA HIS A 124 -18.10 10.76 -5.31
C HIS A 124 -17.02 11.81 -5.01
N GLY A 125 -16.19 12.17 -6.00
CA GLY A 125 -15.16 13.21 -5.83
C GLY A 125 -14.12 12.84 -4.78
N VAL A 126 -13.76 11.57 -4.68
CA VAL A 126 -12.74 11.08 -3.72
C VAL A 126 -11.53 10.60 -4.48
N ARG A 127 -10.35 11.07 -4.09
CA ARG A 127 -9.07 10.65 -4.67
C ARG A 127 -8.01 10.51 -3.61
N ALA A 128 -7.07 9.60 -3.81
CA ALA A 128 -5.91 9.45 -2.97
C ALA A 128 -4.67 9.21 -3.83
N GLU A 129 -3.58 9.90 -3.52
CA GLU A 129 -2.28 9.69 -4.15
C GLU A 129 -1.24 9.37 -3.08
N GLY A 130 -0.35 8.41 -3.36
CA GLY A 130 0.64 8.00 -2.38
C GLY A 130 1.84 7.36 -3.02
N TYR A 131 2.92 7.27 -2.24
CA TYR A 131 4.11 6.55 -2.63
C TYR A 131 4.78 5.95 -1.41
N THR A 132 5.45 4.82 -1.61
CA THR A 132 6.16 4.13 -0.54
C THR A 132 7.50 3.59 -1.03
N ARG A 133 8.54 3.85 -0.24
CA ARG A 133 9.79 3.10 -0.25
C ARG A 133 9.74 2.04 0.85
N GLN A 134 10.20 0.84 0.53
CA GLN A 134 10.30 -0.24 1.49
C GLN A 134 11.76 -0.53 1.84
N GLU A 135 12.06 -0.56 3.13
CA GLU A 135 13.34 -1.08 3.63
C GLU A 135 13.08 -2.35 4.42
N ILE A 136 13.70 -3.45 4.00
CA ILE A 136 13.45 -4.79 4.56
C ILE A 136 14.69 -5.31 5.26
N THR A 137 14.58 -5.58 6.56
CA THR A 137 15.68 -6.13 7.38
C THR A 137 15.28 -7.46 8.03
N PHE A 138 16.27 -8.34 8.27
CA PHE A 138 16.06 -9.58 9.03
C PHE A 138 16.72 -9.54 10.40
N SER A 139 15.95 -9.84 11.45
CA SER A 139 16.45 -9.97 12.83
C SER A 139 15.73 -11.08 13.60
N GLY A 140 15.56 -12.26 12.97
CA GLY A 140 14.72 -13.36 13.49
C GLY A 140 13.24 -13.22 13.13
N SER A 141 12.83 -12.03 12.72
CA SER A 141 11.62 -11.69 11.97
C SER A 141 12.01 -10.86 10.74
N VAL A 142 11.14 -10.78 9.75
CA VAL A 142 11.27 -9.80 8.67
C VAL A 142 10.64 -8.50 9.16
N ASN A 143 11.40 -7.40 9.16
CA ASN A 143 10.90 -6.08 9.49
C ASN A 143 10.88 -5.25 8.20
N ILE A 144 9.74 -4.65 7.91
CA ILE A 144 9.49 -3.85 6.72
C ILE A 144 9.18 -2.44 7.20
N GLN A 145 10.12 -1.53 7.00
CA GLN A 145 9.92 -0.11 7.23
C GLN A 145 9.29 0.49 5.97
N GLN A 146 8.14 1.13 6.14
CA GLN A 146 7.45 1.87 5.08
C GLN A 146 7.83 3.34 5.22
N ILE A 147 8.43 3.91 4.18
CA ILE A 147 8.83 5.31 4.14
C ILE A 147 8.01 6.00 3.05
N GLY A 148 7.25 7.02 3.43
CA GLY A 148 6.31 7.70 2.55
C GLY A 148 4.98 7.94 3.25
N HIS A 149 4.00 8.40 2.49
CA HIS A 149 2.64 8.68 2.95
C HIS A 149 1.70 8.68 1.74
N ALA A 150 0.40 8.75 2.00
CA ALA A 150 -0.59 9.10 1.00
C ALA A 150 -1.33 10.38 1.41
N ILE A 151 -1.85 11.11 0.44
CA ILE A 151 -2.79 12.20 0.62
C ILE A 151 -4.12 11.76 0.01
N MET A 152 -5.16 11.70 0.82
CA MET A 152 -6.55 11.58 0.37
C MET A 152 -7.17 12.97 0.29
N HIS A 153 -7.92 13.23 -0.77
CA HIS A 153 -8.60 14.50 -1.01
C HIS A 153 -10.07 14.24 -1.33
N ILE A 154 -10.94 15.06 -0.74
CA ILE A 154 -12.39 15.04 -0.97
C ILE A 154 -12.79 16.35 -1.66
N ASP A 155 -13.15 16.25 -2.93
CA ASP A 155 -13.37 17.40 -3.82
C ASP A 155 -14.51 18.31 -3.31
N GLU A 156 -15.59 17.75 -2.75
CA GLU A 156 -16.76 18.53 -2.27
C GLU A 156 -16.38 19.53 -1.16
N PHE A 157 -15.39 19.20 -0.33
CA PHE A 157 -15.03 19.99 0.84
C PHE A 157 -13.68 20.71 0.71
N ASP A 158 -12.94 20.50 -0.39
CA ASP A 158 -11.54 20.93 -0.54
C ASP A 158 -10.71 20.49 0.69
N GLU A 159 -10.90 19.24 1.09
CA GLU A 159 -10.34 18.69 2.34
C GLU A 159 -9.31 17.61 2.05
N ASP A 160 -8.12 17.75 2.66
CA ASP A 160 -6.99 16.84 2.53
C ASP A 160 -6.76 16.06 3.82
N TYR A 161 -6.39 14.80 3.68
CA TYR A 161 -6.03 13.91 4.77
C TYR A 161 -4.68 13.28 4.46
N LEU A 162 -3.73 13.42 5.39
CA LEU A 162 -2.51 12.63 5.35
C LEU A 162 -2.79 11.25 5.93
N ILE A 163 -2.50 10.22 5.14
CA ILE A 163 -2.69 8.82 5.51
C ILE A 163 -1.31 8.19 5.74
N PRO A 164 -1.07 7.62 6.94
CA PRO A 164 0.22 7.04 7.27
C PRO A 164 0.41 5.66 6.62
N LEU A 165 1.67 5.21 6.57
CA LEU A 165 2.03 3.86 6.16
C LEU A 165 2.67 3.10 7.33
N PRO A 166 1.92 2.23 8.03
CA PRO A 166 2.46 1.53 9.18
C PRO A 166 3.61 0.57 8.84
N ASN A 167 4.60 0.51 9.71
CA ASN A 167 5.68 -0.47 9.64
C ASN A 167 5.15 -1.86 9.95
N VAL A 168 5.72 -2.86 9.28
CA VAL A 168 5.24 -4.25 9.35
C VAL A 168 6.33 -5.15 9.88
N LYS A 169 5.98 -6.00 10.83
CA LYS A 169 6.83 -7.09 11.31
C LYS A 169 6.19 -8.42 10.96
N VAL A 170 6.83 -9.20 10.08
CA VAL A 170 6.39 -10.57 9.79
C VAL A 170 6.97 -11.51 10.85
N LYS A 171 6.10 -11.95 11.75
CA LYS A 171 6.37 -12.92 12.81
C LYS A 171 6.02 -14.34 12.35
N GLY A 172 6.40 -15.36 13.15
CA GLY A 172 5.97 -16.74 12.92
C GLY A 172 6.71 -17.50 11.81
N ILE A 173 7.75 -16.90 11.21
CA ILE A 173 8.55 -17.51 10.13
C ILE A 173 9.21 -18.82 10.61
N LEU A 174 9.83 -18.81 11.80
CA LEU A 174 10.50 -19.98 12.37
C LEU A 174 9.52 -21.07 12.82
N THR A 175 8.26 -20.70 13.10
CA THR A 175 7.22 -21.63 13.55
C THR A 175 6.33 -22.12 12.40
N GLY A 176 6.63 -21.75 11.15
CA GLY A 176 5.95 -22.26 9.96
C GLY A 176 4.60 -21.59 9.63
N GLY A 177 4.23 -20.52 10.33
CA GLY A 177 2.98 -19.79 10.11
C GLY A 177 3.25 -18.28 10.09
N PRO A 178 3.77 -17.73 8.97
CA PRO A 178 4.16 -16.33 8.91
C PRO A 178 2.92 -15.42 8.92
N TYR A 179 2.91 -14.41 9.81
CA TYR A 179 1.83 -13.42 9.89
C TYR A 179 2.38 -12.00 10.08
N PRO A 180 1.71 -10.99 9.51
CA PRO A 180 2.06 -9.59 9.68
C PRO A 180 1.54 -9.10 11.04
N GLU A 181 2.32 -8.25 11.67
CA GLU A 181 1.95 -7.49 12.85
C GLU A 181 2.40 -6.04 12.65
N LEU A 182 1.51 -5.10 12.93
CA LEU A 182 1.80 -3.66 12.89
C LEU A 182 2.23 -3.19 14.28
N GLY A 183 3.04 -2.14 14.33
CA GLY A 183 3.50 -1.58 15.60
C GLY A 183 3.89 -0.12 15.50
N GLY A 184 3.68 0.62 16.59
CA GLY A 184 4.00 2.04 16.68
C GLY A 184 2.76 2.93 16.64
N THR A 185 3.00 4.22 16.79
CA THR A 185 1.98 5.28 16.79
C THR A 185 2.02 6.00 15.44
N TYR A 186 0.86 6.25 14.86
CA TYR A 186 0.69 6.92 13.57
C TYR A 186 -0.46 7.92 13.62
N HIS A 187 -0.49 8.87 12.70
CA HIS A 187 -1.54 9.89 12.67
C HIS A 187 -2.19 9.97 11.29
N ILE A 188 -3.53 9.99 11.26
CA ILE A 188 -4.29 10.55 10.15
C ILE A 188 -4.54 12.01 10.49
N ILE A 189 -4.16 12.91 9.58
CA ILE A 189 -4.17 14.36 9.84
C ILE A 189 -5.04 15.04 8.79
N SER A 190 -6.12 15.68 9.22
CA SER A 190 -7.01 16.43 8.33
C SER A 190 -6.58 17.89 8.20
N SER A 191 -6.79 18.48 7.02
CA SER A 191 -6.63 19.91 6.77
C SER A 191 -7.60 20.79 7.57
N THR A 192 -8.67 20.22 8.13
CA THR A 192 -9.59 20.89 9.08
C THR A 192 -9.07 20.93 10.52
N GLY A 193 -7.89 20.33 10.78
CA GLY A 193 -7.22 20.35 12.08
C GLY A 193 -7.58 19.18 13.00
N TYR A 194 -8.52 18.31 12.60
CA TYR A 194 -8.75 17.04 13.29
C TYR A 194 -7.57 16.09 13.10
N VAL A 195 -7.29 15.28 14.13
CA VAL A 195 -6.22 14.28 14.12
C VAL A 195 -6.73 12.98 14.69
N ALA A 196 -6.54 11.86 13.98
CA ALA A 196 -6.69 10.53 14.55
C ALA A 196 -5.31 9.96 14.88
N GLU A 197 -5.01 9.76 16.15
CA GLU A 197 -3.82 9.05 16.62
C GLU A 197 -4.13 7.55 16.69
N ILE A 198 -3.24 6.71 16.17
CA ILE A 198 -3.47 5.27 15.98
C ILE A 198 -2.28 4.51 16.55
N ASP A 199 -2.52 3.75 17.61
CA ASP A 199 -1.54 2.89 18.26
C ASP A 199 -1.75 1.43 17.84
N PHE A 200 -0.77 0.89 17.12
CA PHE A 200 -0.71 -0.54 16.82
C PHE A 200 0.12 -1.27 17.86
N THR A 201 -0.45 -2.32 18.42
CA THR A 201 0.26 -3.23 19.32
C THR A 201 -0.02 -4.68 18.95
N GLY A 202 0.82 -5.57 19.47
CA GLY A 202 0.80 -6.97 19.10
C GLY A 202 1.16 -7.88 20.26
N LYS A 203 1.35 -9.16 19.98
CA LYS A 203 1.75 -10.11 21.03
C LYS A 203 3.14 -9.77 21.55
N GLY A 204 3.29 -9.74 22.88
CA GLY A 204 4.56 -9.52 23.56
C GLY A 204 5.61 -10.58 23.23
N ALA A 205 6.87 -10.32 23.62
CA ALA A 205 7.95 -11.30 23.47
C ALA A 205 7.59 -12.61 24.21
N LEU A 206 7.93 -13.76 23.61
CA LEU A 206 7.51 -15.10 24.07
C LEU A 206 5.98 -15.37 24.10
N GLY A 207 5.16 -14.48 23.55
CA GLY A 207 3.70 -14.68 23.51
C GLY A 207 2.99 -14.46 24.85
N MET A 208 3.68 -13.89 25.84
CA MET A 208 3.10 -13.50 27.12
C MET A 208 2.53 -12.08 27.02
N GLY A 209 1.20 -11.96 27.08
CA GLY A 209 0.50 -10.68 27.04
C GLY A 209 0.34 -10.06 25.65
N GLY A 210 -0.62 -9.15 25.53
CA GLY A 210 -1.00 -8.49 24.27
C GLY A 210 -1.90 -9.34 23.37
N SER A 211 -2.72 -8.67 22.58
CA SER A 211 -3.58 -9.29 21.56
C SER A 211 -2.89 -9.23 20.20
N LYS A 212 -3.10 -10.24 19.36
CA LYS A 212 -2.60 -10.22 17.98
C LYS A 212 -3.29 -9.09 17.24
N ASN A 213 -2.54 -8.29 16.48
CA ASN A 213 -3.07 -7.27 15.59
C ASN A 213 -3.96 -6.23 16.28
N HIS A 214 -3.65 -5.90 17.54
CA HIS A 214 -4.41 -4.93 18.30
C HIS A 214 -4.24 -3.51 17.72
N VAL A 215 -5.31 -2.74 17.77
CA VAL A 215 -5.33 -1.32 17.45
C VAL A 215 -6.17 -0.56 18.47
N ALA A 216 -5.66 0.58 18.90
CA ALA A 216 -6.44 1.60 19.60
C ALA A 216 -6.21 2.93 18.86
N ALA A 217 -7.28 3.62 18.48
CA ALA A 217 -7.21 4.89 17.80
C ALA A 217 -8.10 5.92 18.50
N HIS A 218 -7.64 7.16 18.58
CA HIS A 218 -8.33 8.26 19.23
C HIS A 218 -8.43 9.45 18.29
N VAL A 219 -9.64 9.95 18.08
CA VAL A 219 -9.91 11.15 17.25
C VAL A 219 -9.96 12.37 18.15
N TYR A 220 -9.18 13.40 17.81
CA TYR A 220 -9.12 14.67 18.53
C TYR A 220 -9.60 15.81 17.65
N GLY A 221 -10.36 16.73 18.24
CA GLY A 221 -10.81 17.95 17.58
C GLY A 221 -9.69 19.00 17.45
N PRO A 222 -9.88 20.00 16.55
CA PRO A 222 -8.86 21.00 16.25
C PRO A 222 -8.46 21.87 17.45
N ASP A 223 -9.37 22.05 18.42
CA ASP A 223 -9.11 22.84 19.63
C ASP A 223 -8.32 22.07 20.71
N ASP A 224 -8.12 20.75 20.55
CA ASP A 224 -7.39 19.92 21.51
C ASP A 224 -5.96 19.62 21.08
N SER A 225 -5.14 20.67 21.02
CA SER A 225 -3.71 20.56 20.69
C SER A 225 -2.90 19.66 21.63
N LYS A 226 -3.43 19.34 22.83
CA LYS A 226 -2.77 18.45 23.80
C LYS A 226 -3.24 17.00 23.69
N ARG A 227 -4.18 16.69 22.80
CA ARG A 227 -4.70 15.33 22.54
C ARG A 227 -5.16 14.64 23.82
N LYS A 228 -5.97 15.32 24.65
CA LYS A 228 -6.41 14.82 25.97
C LYS A 228 -7.87 14.41 26.04
N ARG A 229 -8.70 14.90 25.12
CA ARG A 229 -10.14 14.70 25.07
C ARG A 229 -10.49 14.11 23.71
N ALA A 230 -10.41 12.78 23.64
CA ALA A 230 -10.83 12.04 22.46
C ALA A 230 -12.35 12.22 22.25
N LEU A 231 -12.73 12.58 21.02
CA LEU A 231 -14.12 12.63 20.57
C LEU A 231 -14.63 11.22 20.26
N TYR A 232 -13.75 10.39 19.72
CA TYR A 232 -14.02 8.98 19.44
C TYR A 232 -12.83 8.11 19.81
N THR A 233 -13.12 6.87 20.17
CA THR A 233 -12.12 5.81 20.33
C THR A 233 -12.51 4.61 19.49
N ALA A 234 -11.65 4.16 18.58
CA ALA A 234 -11.79 2.91 17.84
C ALA A 234 -10.80 1.88 18.40
N GLU A 235 -11.29 0.76 18.93
CA GLU A 235 -10.44 -0.24 19.62
C GLU A 235 -10.82 -1.66 19.22
N GLY A 236 -9.82 -2.51 19.02
CA GLY A 236 -10.00 -3.92 18.70
C GLY A 236 -8.82 -4.50 17.94
N SER A 237 -9.10 -5.18 16.83
CA SER A 237 -8.12 -5.83 15.96
C SER A 237 -8.29 -5.34 14.53
N TRP A 238 -7.22 -4.80 13.93
CA TRP A 238 -7.25 -4.30 12.55
C TRP A 238 -7.43 -5.42 11.51
N SER A 239 -7.31 -6.69 11.91
CA SER A 239 -7.50 -7.85 11.02
C SER A 239 -8.73 -8.70 11.35
N GLU A 240 -9.43 -8.40 12.44
CA GLU A 240 -10.62 -9.14 12.87
C GLU A 240 -11.82 -8.20 12.98
N SER A 241 -11.94 -7.45 14.07
CA SER A 241 -13.01 -6.48 14.26
C SER A 241 -12.62 -5.40 15.25
N PHE A 242 -13.26 -4.24 15.16
CA PHE A 242 -13.09 -3.15 16.12
C PHE A 242 -14.43 -2.47 16.41
N VAL A 243 -14.49 -1.80 17.56
CA VAL A 243 -15.66 -1.05 18.03
C VAL A 243 -15.29 0.43 18.14
N VAL A 244 -16.20 1.30 17.73
CA VAL A 244 -16.07 2.76 17.89
C VAL A 244 -16.97 3.22 19.03
N LYS A 245 -16.40 4.00 19.94
CA LYS A 245 -17.11 4.65 21.04
C LYS A 245 -16.99 6.16 20.94
N ASP A 246 -18.02 6.88 21.39
CA ASP A 246 -17.97 8.33 21.57
C ASP A 246 -17.17 8.73 22.83
N GLY A 247 -17.03 10.04 23.06
CA GLY A 247 -16.33 10.60 24.22
C GLY A 247 -16.96 10.27 25.58
N ASP A 248 -18.23 9.84 25.61
CA ASP A 248 -18.93 9.37 26.82
C ASP A 248 -18.77 7.86 27.03
N GLY A 249 -18.14 7.16 26.08
CA GLY A 249 -17.88 5.73 26.10
C GLY A 249 -19.01 4.87 25.54
N ASN A 250 -20.04 5.46 24.94
CA ASN A 250 -21.12 4.73 24.29
C ASN A 250 -20.64 4.18 22.95
N GLN A 251 -20.95 2.92 22.66
CA GLN A 251 -20.68 2.35 21.34
C GLN A 251 -21.58 2.99 20.29
N VAL A 252 -20.96 3.62 19.28
CA VAL A 252 -21.65 4.30 18.17
C VAL A 252 -21.52 3.56 16.84
N ASP A 253 -20.50 2.72 16.69
CA ASP A 253 -20.28 1.91 15.49
C ASP A 253 -19.43 0.67 15.83
N SER A 254 -19.40 -0.31 14.93
CA SER A 254 -18.50 -1.45 14.97
C SER A 254 -18.29 -2.00 13.57
N TYR A 255 -17.12 -2.57 13.31
CA TYR A 255 -16.80 -3.13 12.01
C TYR A 255 -16.12 -4.49 12.14
N ASP A 256 -16.61 -5.47 11.39
CA ASP A 256 -16.00 -6.80 11.27
C ASP A 256 -15.21 -6.88 9.95
N VAL A 257 -13.90 -6.69 10.07
CA VAL A 257 -12.94 -6.74 8.97
C VAL A 257 -12.78 -8.16 8.43
N SER A 258 -12.98 -9.18 9.26
CA SER A 258 -12.75 -10.58 8.89
C SER A 258 -13.83 -11.14 7.97
N SER A 259 -15.07 -10.65 8.11
CA SER A 259 -16.23 -11.12 7.33
C SER A 259 -16.68 -10.14 6.25
N ALA A 260 -16.11 -8.94 6.18
CA ALA A 260 -16.45 -7.93 5.18
C ALA A 260 -16.17 -8.45 3.75
N PRO A 261 -17.17 -8.49 2.86
CA PRO A 261 -16.95 -8.90 1.48
C PRO A 261 -16.14 -7.83 0.75
N SER A 262 -15.07 -8.23 0.07
CA SER A 262 -14.32 -7.35 -0.83
C SER A 262 -14.97 -7.30 -2.21
N SER A 263 -14.87 -6.13 -2.86
CA SER A 263 -15.27 -5.97 -4.24
C SER A 263 -14.27 -6.66 -5.17
N GLU A 264 -14.78 -7.34 -6.20
CA GLU A 264 -13.94 -7.94 -7.22
C GLU A 264 -13.13 -6.86 -7.95
N PHE A 265 -11.81 -7.02 -7.95
CA PHE A 265 -10.90 -6.14 -8.67
C PHE A 265 -10.70 -6.63 -10.10
N ARG A 266 -11.06 -5.79 -11.07
CA ARG A 266 -11.06 -6.07 -12.50
C ARG A 266 -9.86 -5.38 -13.16
N THR A 267 -9.22 -6.10 -14.07
CA THR A 267 -8.16 -5.60 -14.95
C THR A 267 -8.52 -5.90 -16.39
N ALA A 268 -7.91 -5.22 -17.35
CA ALA A 268 -8.02 -5.63 -18.75
C ALA A 268 -7.56 -7.09 -18.93
N PRO A 269 -8.13 -7.85 -19.87
CA PRO A 269 -7.61 -9.16 -20.27
C PRO A 269 -6.12 -9.08 -20.69
N LEU A 270 -5.35 -10.16 -20.48
CA LEU A 270 -3.88 -10.17 -20.69
C LEU A 270 -3.46 -9.78 -22.13
N ASP A 271 -4.25 -10.15 -23.12
CA ASP A 271 -4.02 -9.79 -24.53
C ASP A 271 -4.22 -8.29 -24.80
N HIS A 272 -5.07 -7.62 -24.01
CA HIS A 272 -5.32 -6.18 -24.07
C HIS A 272 -4.43 -5.34 -23.14
N GLN A 273 -3.70 -5.99 -22.23
CA GLN A 273 -2.74 -5.30 -21.37
C GLN A 273 -1.50 -4.82 -22.14
N ASP A 274 -0.94 -3.68 -21.74
CA ASP A 274 0.38 -3.24 -22.18
C ASP A 274 1.45 -4.20 -21.64
N ALA A 275 2.57 -4.36 -22.36
CA ALA A 275 3.67 -5.24 -21.96
C ALA A 275 4.22 -4.91 -20.56
N TRP A 276 4.13 -3.65 -20.14
CA TRP A 276 4.59 -3.16 -18.83
C TRP A 276 3.60 -3.40 -17.68
N GLU A 277 2.38 -3.87 -17.97
CA GLU A 277 1.42 -4.21 -16.91
C GLU A 277 1.84 -5.49 -16.18
N SER A 278 1.82 -5.44 -14.85
CA SER A 278 2.33 -6.43 -13.91
C SER A 278 1.90 -7.85 -14.25
N ARG A 279 0.59 -8.07 -14.45
CA ARG A 279 0.06 -9.42 -14.72
C ARG A 279 0.55 -9.97 -16.07
N LYS A 280 0.76 -9.12 -17.08
CA LYS A 280 1.32 -9.51 -18.38
C LYS A 280 2.82 -9.76 -18.30
N ALA A 281 3.57 -8.84 -17.70
CA ALA A 281 5.01 -8.95 -17.55
C ALA A 281 5.42 -10.16 -16.69
N TRP A 282 4.66 -10.45 -15.63
CA TRP A 282 4.92 -11.59 -14.74
C TRP A 282 4.21 -12.88 -15.15
N HIS A 283 3.43 -12.89 -16.24
CA HIS A 283 2.58 -14.02 -16.63
C HIS A 283 3.34 -15.37 -16.66
N PRO A 284 4.53 -15.51 -17.27
CA PRO A 284 5.25 -16.79 -17.27
C PRO A 284 5.65 -17.28 -15.87
N VAL A 285 5.93 -16.34 -14.95
CA VAL A 285 6.26 -16.64 -13.55
C VAL A 285 5.00 -17.07 -12.79
N ILE A 286 3.91 -16.34 -12.96
CA ILE A 286 2.60 -16.63 -12.33
C ILE A 286 2.10 -18.01 -12.78
N ASP A 287 2.15 -18.32 -14.07
CA ASP A 287 1.75 -19.64 -14.61
C ASP A 287 2.57 -20.77 -13.98
N SER A 288 3.88 -20.55 -13.82
CA SER A 288 4.78 -21.53 -13.17
C SER A 288 4.48 -21.69 -11.68
N ILE A 289 4.07 -20.63 -10.99
CA ILE A 289 3.61 -20.68 -9.59
C ILE A 289 2.34 -21.53 -9.50
N HIS A 290 1.36 -21.26 -10.37
CA HIS A 290 0.07 -21.97 -10.37
C HIS A 290 0.21 -23.44 -10.77
N SER A 291 1.12 -23.76 -11.69
CA SER A 291 1.38 -25.15 -12.11
C SER A 291 2.29 -25.93 -11.15
N GLY A 292 2.79 -25.30 -10.07
CA GLY A 292 3.75 -25.90 -9.16
C GLY A 292 5.14 -26.18 -9.78
N ASN A 293 5.45 -25.57 -10.93
CA ASN A 293 6.73 -25.76 -11.63
C ASN A 293 7.81 -24.86 -11.02
N MET A 294 8.46 -25.34 -9.96
CA MET A 294 9.45 -24.56 -9.21
C MET A 294 10.67 -24.16 -10.05
N GLN A 295 11.09 -25.00 -11.01
CA GLN A 295 12.17 -24.67 -11.93
C GLN A 295 11.74 -23.57 -12.91
N GLY A 296 10.53 -23.69 -13.48
CA GLY A 296 9.94 -22.67 -14.34
C GLY A 296 9.80 -21.31 -13.65
N VAL A 297 9.45 -21.28 -12.36
CA VAL A 297 9.43 -20.04 -11.57
C VAL A 297 10.82 -19.39 -11.53
N ALA A 298 11.86 -20.16 -11.23
CA ALA A 298 13.23 -19.64 -11.14
C ALA A 298 13.74 -19.16 -12.51
N ASP A 299 13.50 -19.94 -13.56
CA ASP A 299 13.96 -19.64 -14.92
C ASP A 299 13.28 -18.38 -15.46
N ASN A 300 11.95 -18.34 -15.46
CA ASN A 300 11.18 -17.20 -15.99
C ASN A 300 11.45 -15.91 -15.21
N LYS A 301 11.62 -15.99 -13.89
CA LYS A 301 12.00 -14.85 -13.05
C LYS A 301 13.38 -14.35 -13.43
N SER A 302 14.34 -15.26 -13.65
CA SER A 302 15.71 -14.90 -14.06
C SER A 302 15.73 -14.22 -15.43
N VAL A 303 14.88 -14.63 -16.38
CA VAL A 303 14.78 -13.98 -17.69
C VAL A 303 14.38 -12.51 -17.53
N LEU A 304 13.29 -12.22 -16.83
CA LEU A 304 12.82 -10.85 -16.64
C LEU A 304 13.82 -10.00 -15.85
N GLU A 305 14.35 -10.53 -14.73
CA GLU A 305 15.30 -9.80 -13.90
C GLU A 305 16.62 -9.49 -14.63
N ASN A 306 17.12 -10.41 -15.46
CA ASN A 306 18.33 -10.16 -16.24
C ASN A 306 18.07 -9.14 -17.35
N ALA A 307 16.94 -9.21 -18.05
CA ALA A 307 16.57 -8.19 -19.03
C ALA A 307 16.51 -6.79 -18.42
N GLN A 308 15.89 -6.67 -17.25
CA GLN A 308 15.83 -5.42 -16.48
C GLN A 308 17.21 -4.92 -16.03
N ARG A 309 18.12 -5.83 -15.62
CA ARG A 309 19.51 -5.48 -15.31
C ARG A 309 20.28 -4.99 -16.53
N GLU A 310 20.08 -5.58 -17.69
CA GLU A 310 20.74 -5.13 -18.93
C GLU A 310 20.18 -3.79 -19.40
N MET A 311 18.86 -3.56 -19.32
CA MET A 311 18.26 -2.26 -19.65
C MET A 311 18.84 -1.14 -18.79
N ARG A 312 18.94 -1.33 -17.46
CA ARG A 312 19.50 -0.30 -16.56
C ARG A 312 20.96 0.09 -16.85
N LYS A 313 21.71 -0.68 -17.65
CA LYS A 313 23.07 -0.32 -18.08
C LYS A 313 23.08 0.66 -19.25
N ARG A 314 21.98 0.80 -20.00
CA ARG A 314 21.88 1.73 -21.13
C ARG A 314 21.62 3.14 -20.61
N SER A 315 22.13 4.14 -21.31
CA SER A 315 22.00 5.55 -20.91
C SER A 315 20.56 6.09 -20.98
N ASP A 316 19.69 5.48 -21.79
CA ASP A 316 18.30 5.89 -22.01
C ASP A 316 17.29 5.18 -21.11
N THR A 317 17.71 4.13 -20.41
CA THR A 317 16.86 3.30 -19.52
C THR A 317 17.53 3.02 -18.17
N SER A 318 18.55 3.83 -17.82
CA SER A 318 19.15 3.81 -16.49
C SER A 318 18.17 4.32 -15.44
N GLU A 319 18.45 4.03 -14.17
CA GLU A 319 17.62 4.49 -13.04
C GLU A 319 17.46 6.02 -13.02
N GLU A 320 18.53 6.75 -13.36
CA GLU A 320 18.56 8.21 -13.38
C GLU A 320 17.85 8.81 -14.59
N ALA A 321 17.86 8.10 -15.72
CA ALA A 321 17.22 8.51 -16.96
C ALA A 321 15.75 8.08 -17.05
N TRP A 322 15.29 7.20 -16.15
CA TRP A 322 13.95 6.64 -16.20
C TRP A 322 12.88 7.69 -15.89
N GLU A 323 11.94 7.85 -16.83
CA GLU A 323 10.75 8.66 -16.65
C GLU A 323 9.54 7.76 -16.41
N ALA A 324 8.83 8.03 -15.31
CA ALA A 324 7.57 7.37 -14.99
C ALA A 324 6.47 7.79 -15.98
N VAL A 325 5.56 6.86 -16.30
CA VAL A 325 4.47 7.09 -17.26
C VAL A 325 3.37 7.96 -16.67
N PHE A 326 2.99 7.71 -15.42
CA PHE A 326 1.81 8.31 -14.79
C PHE A 326 2.14 9.30 -13.68
N PHE A 327 3.40 9.38 -13.25
CA PHE A 327 3.79 10.17 -12.08
C PHE A 327 4.94 11.11 -12.40
N ASN A 328 4.85 12.33 -11.88
CA ASN A 328 5.92 13.32 -11.93
C ASN A 328 6.64 13.38 -10.59
N LYS A 329 7.97 13.38 -10.65
CA LYS A 329 8.85 13.57 -9.50
C LYS A 329 8.89 15.05 -9.10
N GLN A 330 8.39 15.37 -7.92
CA GLN A 330 8.43 16.71 -7.32
C GLN A 330 9.54 16.81 -6.27
N LYS A 331 9.99 18.05 -6.03
CA LYS A 331 10.98 18.36 -4.99
C LYS A 331 10.37 18.53 -3.61
N ASP A 332 9.06 18.73 -3.53
CA ASP A 332 8.32 18.90 -2.29
C ASP A 332 6.85 18.44 -2.45
N ASN A 333 6.14 18.42 -1.33
CA ASN A 333 4.68 18.28 -1.27
C ASN A 333 4.18 19.21 -0.17
N ALA A 334 3.70 20.40 -0.55
CA ALA A 334 3.28 21.42 0.40
C ALA A 334 2.11 20.98 1.31
N VAL A 335 1.18 20.17 0.79
CA VAL A 335 0.06 19.63 1.57
C VAL A 335 0.59 18.71 2.66
N ALA A 336 1.44 17.75 2.30
CA ALA A 336 2.05 16.84 3.26
C ALA A 336 2.89 17.57 4.32
N GLN A 337 3.72 18.55 3.91
CA GLN A 337 4.50 19.37 4.85
C GLN A 337 3.61 20.09 5.86
N LYS A 338 2.53 20.73 5.38
CA LYS A 338 1.57 21.44 6.22
C LYS A 338 0.92 20.48 7.22
N LEU A 339 0.44 19.32 6.77
CA LEU A 339 -0.25 18.36 7.63
C LEU A 339 0.69 17.74 8.66
N LEU A 340 1.88 17.25 8.28
CA LEU A 340 2.84 16.67 9.23
C LEU A 340 3.27 17.66 10.32
N SER A 341 3.35 18.95 9.99
CA SER A 341 3.71 19.98 10.99
C SER A 341 2.75 20.05 12.18
N VAL A 342 1.48 19.62 12.01
CA VAL A 342 0.45 19.58 13.06
C VAL A 342 0.82 18.60 14.19
N VAL A 343 1.56 17.54 13.87
CA VAL A 343 2.05 16.54 14.83
C VAL A 343 3.53 16.73 15.16
N GLY A 344 4.16 17.79 14.64
CA GLY A 344 5.59 18.05 14.81
C GLY A 344 6.49 17.14 13.98
N GLU A 345 5.93 16.51 12.95
CA GLU A 345 6.66 15.67 12.01
C GLU A 345 7.04 16.44 10.74
N SER A 346 7.97 15.88 9.99
CA SER A 346 8.38 16.37 8.68
C SER A 346 8.76 15.18 7.82
N PHE A 347 8.82 15.37 6.50
CA PHE A 347 9.31 14.33 5.60
C PHE A 347 10.42 14.91 4.70
N ASP A 348 11.39 14.06 4.36
CA ASP A 348 12.38 14.36 3.33
C ASP A 348 11.99 13.63 2.03
N PRO A 349 11.60 14.35 0.97
CA PRO A 349 11.31 13.76 -0.34
C PRO A 349 12.43 12.84 -0.84
N MET A 350 13.69 13.12 -0.51
CA MET A 350 14.83 12.32 -0.98
C MET A 350 14.83 10.89 -0.45
N GLU A 351 14.20 10.63 0.70
CA GLU A 351 14.07 9.26 1.23
C GLU A 351 13.25 8.37 0.29
N THR A 352 12.40 8.95 -0.56
CA THR A 352 11.52 8.25 -1.52
C THR A 352 11.87 8.59 -2.97
N CYS A 353 13.10 9.05 -3.21
CA CYS A 353 13.57 9.48 -4.52
C CYS A 353 12.77 10.65 -5.11
N GLY A 354 12.09 11.44 -4.28
CA GLY A 354 11.24 12.57 -4.65
C GLY A 354 9.81 12.41 -4.12
N ALA A 355 9.05 13.51 -4.10
CA ALA A 355 7.62 13.46 -3.84
C ALA A 355 6.89 13.12 -5.14
N TRP A 356 6.30 11.93 -5.25
CA TRP A 356 5.66 11.48 -6.49
C TRP A 356 4.22 11.96 -6.56
N LYS A 357 3.86 12.61 -7.67
CA LYS A 357 2.53 13.19 -7.90
C LYS A 357 1.92 12.65 -9.18
N PHE A 358 0.64 12.28 -9.15
CA PHE A 358 -0.04 11.79 -10.34
C PHE A 358 -0.17 12.90 -11.41
N ASP A 359 0.20 12.58 -12.65
CA ASP A 359 0.06 13.48 -13.80
C ASP A 359 -1.24 13.25 -14.54
N ALA A 360 -2.33 13.80 -14.01
CA ALA A 360 -3.65 13.67 -14.64
C ALA A 360 -3.69 14.22 -16.08
N HIS A 361 -2.91 15.27 -16.37
CA HIS A 361 -2.89 15.90 -17.69
C HIS A 361 -2.11 15.07 -18.72
N GLY A 362 -0.96 14.53 -18.31
CA GLY A 362 -0.18 13.58 -19.09
C GLY A 362 -0.97 12.30 -19.33
N ALA A 363 -1.53 11.72 -18.27
CA ALA A 363 -2.29 10.47 -18.32
C ALA A 363 -3.46 10.52 -19.31
N ALA A 364 -4.20 11.63 -19.37
CA ALA A 364 -5.32 11.82 -20.30
C ALA A 364 -4.92 11.84 -21.79
N LYS A 365 -3.63 12.02 -22.10
CA LYS A 365 -3.09 12.09 -23.46
C LYS A 365 -2.33 10.83 -23.88
N LEU A 366 -2.16 9.88 -22.98
CA LEU A 366 -1.39 8.66 -23.25
C LEU A 366 -2.12 7.75 -24.23
N GLY A 367 -1.37 7.23 -25.20
CA GLY A 367 -1.79 6.13 -26.09
C GLY A 367 -0.96 4.89 -25.80
N ARG A 368 -1.58 3.70 -25.85
CA ARG A 368 -0.87 2.42 -25.78
C ARG A 368 -0.21 2.10 -27.14
N PRO A 369 0.98 1.47 -27.19
CA PRO A 369 1.81 1.10 -26.04
C PRO A 369 2.49 2.32 -25.40
N TRP A 370 2.52 2.40 -24.07
CA TRP A 370 2.99 3.59 -23.35
C TRP A 370 4.47 3.88 -23.52
N ARG A 371 5.27 2.84 -23.78
CA ARG A 371 6.74 2.93 -23.94
C ARG A 371 7.19 2.54 -25.35
N GLY A 372 6.31 2.68 -26.34
CA GLY A 372 6.63 2.41 -27.74
C GLY A 372 7.05 0.96 -27.97
N ASN A 373 8.25 0.74 -28.50
CA ASN A 373 8.80 -0.59 -28.79
C ASN A 373 9.55 -1.22 -27.61
N LEU A 374 9.82 -0.46 -26.54
CA LEU A 374 10.52 -0.95 -25.37
C LEU A 374 9.56 -1.82 -24.55
N ILE A 375 9.98 -3.02 -24.17
CA ILE A 375 9.21 -3.93 -23.31
C ILE A 375 10.01 -4.33 -22.07
N PRO A 376 9.39 -4.91 -21.02
CA PRO A 376 10.12 -5.29 -19.81
C PRO A 376 11.24 -6.32 -20.02
N TYR A 377 11.26 -6.98 -21.17
CA TYR A 377 12.27 -7.96 -21.57
C TYR A 377 13.39 -7.38 -22.46
N GLY A 378 13.40 -6.07 -22.72
CA GLY A 378 14.38 -5.40 -23.60
C GLY A 378 13.72 -4.77 -24.83
N ASP A 379 14.49 -4.65 -25.91
CA ASP A 379 13.96 -4.25 -27.21
C ASP A 379 13.36 -5.47 -27.94
N HIS A 380 12.26 -5.25 -28.66
CA HIS A 380 11.65 -6.26 -29.54
C HIS A 380 12.47 -6.56 -30.79
#